data_AF-A0A0C1K1I7-F1
#
_entry.id   AF-A0A0C1K1I7-F1
#
_cell.length_a   1.000
_cell.length_b   1.000
_cell.length_c   1.000
_cell.angle_alpha   90.00
_cell.angle_beta   90.00
_cell.angle_gamma   90.00
#
_symmetry.space_group_name_H-M   'P 1'
#
loop_
_entity.id
_entity.type
_entity.pdbx_description
1 polymer ?
#
loop_
_entity_poly.entity_id
_entity_poly.type
_entity_poly.pdbx_seq_one_letter_code
_entity_poly.pdbx_strand_id
1 'polypeptide(L)'
;MLTARAPFSEEQRKKGQYQNLNTFTFKDGDKRIVWLKELAFSVALITKIFKNEDGSTGILYILTNDLNYEADRICKIHYQR
;
A
#
# COMPACT_ATOMS: atom_id res chain seq x y z
N MET A 1 7.04 12.64 -4.99
CA MET A 1 7.30 11.45 -4.16
C MET A 1 6.32 11.46 -2.99
N LEU A 2 5.22 10.70 -3.08
CA LEU A 2 4.24 10.60 -2.00
C LEU A 2 4.90 9.97 -0.78
N THR A 3 5.07 10.75 0.29
CA THR A 3 5.71 10.29 1.51
C THR A 3 4.65 9.70 2.44
N ALA A 4 4.03 8.60 2.00
CA ALA A 4 3.00 7.94 2.79
C ALA A 4 3.61 7.36 4.07
N ARG A 5 2.98 7.66 5.21
CA ARG A 5 3.45 7.34 6.55
C ARG A 5 2.35 6.61 7.30
N ALA A 6 2.61 5.37 7.68
CA ALA A 6 1.61 4.49 8.28
C ALA A 6 2.15 3.83 9.56
N PRO A 7 1.36 3.75 10.65
CA PRO A 7 1.57 2.79 11.70
C PRO A 7 1.18 1.38 11.23
N PHE A 8 1.94 0.37 11.67
CA PHE A 8 1.75 -1.03 11.28
C PHE A 8 0.95 -1.83 12.31
N SER A 9 0.59 -1.19 13.42
CA SER A 9 -0.31 -1.73 14.42
C SER A 9 -1.06 -0.59 15.10
N GLU A 10 -2.19 -0.93 15.73
CA GLU A 10 -2.94 0.02 16.54
C GLU A 10 -2.08 0.57 17.70
N GLU A 11 -1.16 -0.23 18.25
CA GLU A 11 -0.20 0.21 19.26
C GLU A 11 0.77 1.28 18.73
N GLN A 12 1.33 1.10 17.53
CA GLN A 12 2.21 2.11 16.92
C GLN A 12 1.45 3.40 16.59
N ARG A 13 0.17 3.28 16.19
CA ARG A 13 -0.71 4.44 16.01
C ARG A 13 -0.88 5.22 17.31
N LYS A 14 -1.16 4.53 18.42
CA LYS A 14 -1.32 5.13 19.75
C LYS A 14 -0.03 5.80 20.24
N LYS A 15 1.15 5.28 19.83
CA LYS A 15 2.47 5.84 20.14
C LYS A 15 2.95 6.92 19.14
N GLY A 16 2.15 7.27 18.12
CA GLY A 16 2.53 8.25 17.10
C GLY A 16 3.73 7.84 16.24
N GLN A 17 4.02 6.54 16.14
CA GLN A 17 5.15 6.01 15.40
C GLN A 17 4.73 5.72 13.94
N TYR A 18 5.15 6.60 13.04
CA TYR A 18 4.84 6.50 11.62
C TYR A 18 6.12 6.22 10.83
N GLN A 19 6.17 5.09 10.13
CA GLN A 19 7.28 4.78 9.23
C GLN A 19 6.88 5.10 7.78
N ASN A 20 7.87 5.48 6.98
CA ASN A 20 7.69 5.78 5.57
C ASN A 20 7.45 4.46 4.82
N LEU A 21 6.47 4.40 3.92
CA LEU A 21 6.24 3.19 3.13
C LEU A 21 7.48 2.78 2.30
N ASN A 22 8.32 3.75 1.91
CA ASN A 22 9.53 3.49 1.13
C ASN A 22 10.66 2.81 1.92
N THR A 23 10.58 2.70 3.26
CA THR A 23 11.54 1.90 4.04
C THR A 23 11.22 0.41 4.01
N PHE A 24 10.14 0.01 3.33
CA PHE A 24 9.72 -1.38 3.25
C PHE A 24 10.03 -1.98 1.89
N THR A 25 10.60 -3.19 1.92
CA THR A 25 10.69 -4.06 0.76
C THR A 25 9.37 -4.81 0.62
N PHE A 26 8.56 -4.43 -0.36
CA PHE A 26 7.35 -5.15 -0.74
C PHE A 26 7.65 -6.11 -1.88
N LYS A 27 7.00 -7.27 -1.90
CA LYS A 27 6.94 -8.17 -3.05
C LYS A 27 5.74 -7.82 -3.92
N ASP A 28 5.80 -8.21 -5.19
CA ASP A 28 4.65 -8.08 -6.08
C ASP A 28 3.46 -8.89 -5.53
N GLY A 29 2.28 -8.25 -5.46
CA GLY A 29 1.07 -8.85 -4.89
C GLY A 29 0.99 -8.80 -3.36
N ASP A 30 2.00 -8.26 -2.67
CA ASP A 30 1.95 -8.16 -1.20
C ASP A 30 0.78 -7.30 -0.75
N LYS A 31 -0.01 -7.84 0.18
CA LYS A 31 -1.11 -7.15 0.86
C LYS A 31 -0.76 -6.96 2.34
N ARG A 32 -0.93 -5.75 2.84
CA ARG A 32 -0.71 -5.41 4.26
C ARG A 32 -1.80 -4.50 4.79
N ILE A 33 -2.27 -4.76 6.00
CA ILE A 33 -3.16 -3.83 6.70
C ILE A 33 -2.32 -2.71 7.31
N VAL A 34 -2.66 -1.47 6.98
CA VAL A 34 -1.96 -0.27 7.42
C VAL A 34 -2.95 0.76 7.95
N TRP A 35 -2.48 1.63 8.85
CA TRP A 35 -3.26 2.79 9.28
C TRP A 35 -2.73 4.04 8.57
N LEU A 36 -3.58 4.93 8.10
CA LEU A 36 -3.13 6.23 7.60
C LEU A 36 -3.31 7.27 8.69
N LYS A 37 -2.38 8.22 8.80
CA LYS A 37 -2.38 9.23 9.88
C LYS A 37 -3.71 9.97 10.02
N GLU A 38 -4.43 10.16 8.93
CA GLU A 38 -5.68 10.93 8.87
C GLU A 38 -6.94 10.04 8.76
N LEU A 39 -6.80 8.70 8.81
CA LEU A 39 -7.94 7.78 8.78
C LEU A 39 -8.21 7.17 10.16
N ALA A 40 -9.49 7.15 10.54
CA ALA A 40 -9.95 6.52 11.78
C ALA A 40 -9.97 4.97 11.71
N PHE A 41 -9.83 4.41 10.51
CA PHE A 41 -9.89 2.97 10.24
C PHE A 41 -8.65 2.50 9.47
N SER A 42 -8.38 1.19 9.56
CA SER A 42 -7.31 0.55 8.80
C SER A 42 -7.72 0.32 7.35
N VAL A 43 -6.74 0.35 6.45
CA VAL A 43 -6.90 0.05 5.03
C VAL A 43 -5.94 -1.06 4.61
N ALA A 44 -6.29 -1.82 3.58
CA ALA A 44 -5.35 -2.73 2.95
C ALA A 44 -4.52 -1.97 1.90
N LEU A 45 -3.21 -2.04 2.04
CA LEU A 45 -2.21 -1.62 1.05
C LEU A 45 -1.81 -2.85 0.22
N ILE A 46 -2.00 -2.76 -1.09
CA ILE A 46 -1.55 -3.77 -2.06
C ILE A 46 -0.44 -3.15 -2.90
N THR A 47 0.66 -3.87 -3.07
CA THR A 47 1.77 -3.44 -3.91
C THR A 47 1.79 -4.22 -5.21
N LYS A 48 1.83 -3.51 -6.34
CA LYS A 48 2.05 -4.10 -7.66
C LYS A 48 3.37 -3.60 -8.22
N ILE A 49 4.25 -4.53 -8.59
CA ILE A 49 5.53 -4.23 -9.23
C ILE A 49 5.42 -4.67 -10.69
N PHE A 50 5.70 -3.76 -11.62
CA PHE A 50 5.63 -4.03 -13.05
C PHE A 50 6.89 -3.56 -13.75
N LYS A 51 7.22 -4.21 -14.86
CA LYS A 51 8.35 -3.85 -15.71
C LYS A 51 7.86 -3.00 -16.87
N ASN A 52 8.48 -1.85 -17.07
CA ASN A 52 8.20 -0.96 -18.19
C ASN A 52 8.87 -1.47 -19.47
N GLU A 53 8.45 -0.96 -20.62
CA GLU A 53 9.00 -1.33 -21.93
C GLU A 53 10.50 -1.01 -22.05
N ASP A 54 10.96 0.06 -21.39
CA ASP A 54 12.37 0.45 -21.31
C ASP A 54 13.21 -0.42 -20.36
N GLY A 55 12.59 -1.42 -19.73
CA GLY A 55 13.22 -2.34 -18.78
C GLY A 55 13.32 -1.82 -17.35
N SER A 56 12.89 -0.58 -17.08
CA SER A 56 12.78 -0.04 -15.71
C SER A 56 11.63 -0.70 -14.93
N THR A 57 11.64 -0.55 -13.61
CA THR A 57 10.59 -1.12 -12.73
C THR A 57 9.72 -0.02 -12.17
N GLY A 58 8.41 -0.12 -12.41
CA GLY A 58 7.38 0.69 -11.76
C GLY A 58 6.83 0.02 -10.51
N ILE A 59 6.42 0.83 -9.53
CA ILE A 59 5.72 0.36 -8.32
C ILE A 59 4.40 1.13 -8.21
N LEU A 60 3.30 0.41 -8.08
CA LEU A 60 1.97 0.95 -7.81
C LEU A 60 1.50 0.52 -6.42
N TYR A 61 1.08 1.49 -5.62
CA TYR A 61 0.48 1.28 -4.31
C TYR A 61 -1.02 1.51 -4.38
N ILE A 62 -1.80 0.49 -4.04
CA ILE A 62 -3.27 0.57 -4.03
C ILE A 62 -3.76 0.49 -2.58
N LEU A 63 -4.57 1.46 -2.18
CA LEU A 63 -5.18 1.51 -0.85
C LEU A 63 -6.68 1.24 -0.97
N THR A 64 -7.20 0.32 -0.16
CA THR A 64 -8.63 -0.02 -0.12
C THR A 64 -9.13 -0.15 1.31
N ASN A 65 -10.36 0.26 1.57
CA ASN A 65 -11.06 -0.01 2.83
C ASN A 65 -11.64 -1.44 2.87
N ASP A 66 -11.67 -2.15 1.74
CA ASP A 66 -12.07 -3.55 1.68
C ASP A 66 -10.91 -4.47 2.04
N LEU A 67 -10.95 -4.99 3.27
CA LEU A 67 -9.86 -5.80 3.83
C LEU A 67 -9.87 -7.25 3.34
N ASN A 68 -10.91 -7.70 2.64
CA ASN A 68 -11.09 -9.10 2.24
C ASN A 68 -10.80 -9.35 0.76
N TYR A 69 -10.57 -8.31 -0.05
CA TYR A 69 -10.26 -8.49 -1.46
C TYR A 69 -8.87 -9.12 -1.70
N GLU A 70 -8.83 -10.04 -2.65
CA GLU A 70 -7.60 -10.61 -3.21
C GLU A 70 -6.89 -9.58 -4.08
N ALA A 71 -5.55 -9.48 -3.93
CA ALA A 71 -4.72 -8.48 -4.60
C ALA A 71 -4.91 -8.46 -6.13
N ASP A 72 -5.12 -9.64 -6.73
CA ASP A 72 -5.31 -9.83 -8.17
C ASP A 72 -6.58 -9.17 -8.73
N ARG A 73 -7.64 -9.02 -7.93
CA ARG A 73 -8.89 -8.38 -8.39
C ARG A 73 -8.82 -6.87 -8.34
N ILE A 74 -8.16 -6.30 -7.34
CA ILE A 74 -8.03 -4.84 -7.20
C ILE A 74 -7.12 -4.26 -8.29
N CYS A 75 -6.06 -4.98 -8.67
CA CYS A 75 -5.18 -4.55 -9.76
C CYS A 75 -5.90 -4.42 -11.12
N LYS A 76 -7.02 -5.13 -11.33
CA LYS A 76 -7.82 -5.03 -12.56
C LYS A 76 -8.70 -3.78 -12.65
N ILE A 77 -8.99 -3.14 -11.52
CA ILE A 77 -9.96 -2.02 -11.47
C ILE A 77 -9.30 -0.68 -11.84
N HIS A 78 -7.96 -0.55 -11.68
CA HIS A 78 -7.26 0.71 -11.92
C HIS A 78 -6.49 0.75 -13.25
N TYR A 79 -7.24 0.69 -14.36
CA TYR A 79 -6.76 1.10 -15.68
C TYR A 79 -7.79 2.04 -16.31
N GLN A 80 -7.72 3.33 -15.96
CA GLN A 80 -8.31 4.39 -16.78
C GLN A 80 -7.16 5.18 -17.41
N ARG A 81 -7.28 5.32 -18.73
CA ARG A 81 -6.31 5.90 -19.68
C ARG A 81 -5.93 7.34 -19.34
#